data_AF-A0A1G1C4C5-F1
#
_entry.id   AF-A0A1G1C4C5-F1
#
_cell.length_a   1.000
_cell.length_b   1.000
_cell.length_c   1.000
_cell.angle_alpha   90.00
_cell.angle_beta   90.00
_cell.angle_gamma   90.00
#
_symmetry.space_group_name_H-M   'P 1'
#
loop_
_entity.id
_entity.type
_entity.pdbx_description
1 polymer ?
#
loop_
_entity_poly.entity_id
_entity_poly.type
_entity_poly.pdbx_seq_one_letter_code
_entity_poly.pdbx_strand_id
1 'polypeptide(L)'
;MRMVLAIAAFVVLVAGVSVRAGNVEGKSAKVRLLVAENGDSAADQSAIQDILPQLQATLKFKSYRLLATKPLTLQVGAKADLGSKLNLSVTGIEGESVTVEVSQNNQRLLQTKLQLVPGKPVILGGIPGENSATLILAVSLE
;
A
#
# COMPACT_ATOMS: atom_id res chain seq x y z
N MET A 1 -7.60 29.82 -66.25
CA MET A 1 -6.75 28.84 -65.53
C MET A 1 -7.13 28.94 -64.05
N ARG A 2 -7.77 27.90 -63.50
CA ARG A 2 -8.39 27.90 -62.16
C ARG A 2 -7.33 27.55 -61.12
N MET A 3 -7.20 28.33 -60.05
CA MET A 3 -6.37 27.97 -58.91
C MET A 3 -7.22 28.10 -57.65
N VAL A 4 -7.71 26.95 -57.18
CA VAL A 4 -8.57 26.82 -55.99
C VAL A 4 -7.64 26.74 -54.78
N LEU A 5 -7.72 27.74 -53.90
CA LEU A 5 -6.98 27.80 -52.65
C LEU A 5 -7.74 26.97 -51.61
N ALA A 6 -7.29 25.73 -51.37
CA ALA A 6 -7.87 24.86 -50.36
C ALA A 6 -7.35 25.24 -48.96
N ILE A 7 -8.22 25.84 -48.14
CA ILE A 7 -7.96 26.16 -46.73
C ILE A 7 -8.24 24.88 -45.93
N ALA A 8 -7.18 24.23 -45.45
CA ALA A 8 -7.29 23.09 -44.55
C ALA A 8 -7.55 23.59 -43.12
N ALA A 9 -8.80 23.44 -42.66
CA ALA A 9 -9.17 23.70 -41.26
C ALA A 9 -8.69 22.54 -40.38
N PHE A 10 -7.65 22.79 -39.58
CA PHE A 10 -7.14 21.83 -38.60
C PHE A 10 -7.94 21.98 -37.29
N VAL A 11 -9.02 21.22 -37.16
CA VAL A 11 -9.82 21.16 -35.92
C VAL A 11 -9.10 20.23 -34.95
N VAL A 12 -8.33 20.82 -34.02
CA VAL A 12 -7.73 20.09 -32.90
C VAL A 12 -8.83 19.79 -31.88
N LEU A 13 -9.39 18.59 -31.96
CA LEU A 13 -10.30 18.04 -30.97
C LEU A 13 -9.49 17.73 -29.70
N VAL A 14 -9.42 18.67 -28.76
CA VAL A 14 -8.87 18.42 -27.42
C VAL A 14 -9.90 17.57 -26.67
N ALA A 15 -9.84 16.25 -26.87
CA ALA A 15 -10.58 15.31 -26.06
C ALA A 15 -10.07 15.43 -24.62
N GLY A 16 -10.87 16.05 -23.76
CA GLY A 16 -10.60 16.17 -22.34
C GLY A 16 -10.44 14.79 -21.71
N VAL A 17 -9.20 14.40 -21.46
CA VAL A 17 -8.89 13.27 -20.58
C VAL A 17 -9.25 13.73 -19.18
N SER A 18 -10.49 13.46 -18.76
CA SER A 18 -10.90 13.57 -17.36
C SER A 18 -10.06 12.58 -16.56
N VAL A 19 -8.97 13.07 -15.97
CA VAL A 19 -8.23 12.36 -14.93
C VAL A 19 -9.21 12.22 -13.76
N ARG A 20 -9.92 11.09 -13.69
CA ARG A 20 -10.71 10.73 -12.51
C ARG A 20 -9.70 10.56 -11.38
N ALA A 21 -9.64 11.53 -10.46
CA ALA A 21 -9.08 11.31 -9.14
C ALA A 21 -9.84 10.13 -8.54
N GLY A 22 -9.19 8.98 -8.45
CA GLY A 22 -9.86 7.73 -8.13
C GLY A 22 -10.11 7.66 -6.64
N ASN A 23 -11.35 7.79 -6.18
CA ASN A 23 -11.66 7.50 -4.78
C ASN A 23 -11.29 6.02 -4.48
N VAL A 24 -10.59 5.77 -3.38
CA VAL A 24 -10.22 4.41 -2.93
C VAL A 24 -11.24 3.81 -1.96
N GLU A 25 -12.22 4.60 -1.52
CA GLU A 25 -13.31 4.14 -0.65
C GLU A 25 -14.08 2.96 -1.25
N GLY A 26 -14.32 1.94 -0.43
CA GLY A 26 -15.00 0.70 -0.82
C GLY A 26 -14.15 -0.29 -1.61
N LYS A 27 -12.92 0.06 -2.01
CA LYS A 27 -12.00 -0.88 -2.67
C LYS A 27 -11.40 -1.87 -1.68
N SER A 28 -10.89 -2.99 -2.21
CA SER A 28 -10.12 -3.97 -1.44
C SER A 28 -8.65 -3.59 -1.43
N ALA A 29 -8.01 -3.73 -0.28
CA ALA A 29 -6.58 -3.69 -0.13
C ALA A 29 -6.09 -5.00 0.50
N LYS A 30 -4.90 -5.42 0.11
CA LYS A 30 -4.18 -6.54 0.72
C LYS A 30 -3.20 -6.00 1.75
N VAL A 31 -3.35 -6.44 2.99
CA VAL A 31 -2.44 -6.14 4.10
C VAL A 31 -1.59 -7.37 4.38
N ARG A 32 -0.27 -7.22 4.29
CA ARG A 32 0.71 -8.27 4.60
C ARG A 32 1.48 -7.89 5.85
N LEU A 33 1.51 -8.76 6.84
CA LEU A 33 2.38 -8.65 8.01
C LEU A 33 3.62 -9.49 7.77
N LEU A 34 4.78 -8.86 7.90
CA LEU A 34 6.09 -9.49 7.81
C LEU A 34 6.84 -9.32 9.13
N VAL A 35 7.72 -10.27 9.39
CA VAL A 35 8.79 -10.15 10.39
C VAL A 35 10.12 -9.97 9.66
N ALA A 36 10.94 -9.05 10.17
CA ALA A 36 12.29 -8.79 9.70
C ALA A 36 13.30 -9.01 10.81
N GLU A 37 14.35 -9.75 10.49
CA GLU A 37 15.37 -10.20 11.42
C GLU A 37 16.76 -10.10 10.79
N ASN A 38 17.79 -10.03 11.64
CA ASN A 38 19.20 -10.06 11.22
C ASN A 38 19.82 -11.47 11.33
N GLY A 39 19.00 -12.49 11.60
CA GLY A 39 19.42 -13.89 11.70
C GLY A 39 19.26 -14.66 10.40
N ASP A 40 19.78 -15.90 10.37
CA ASP A 40 19.80 -16.82 9.22
C ASP A 40 18.47 -17.52 8.96
N SER A 41 17.39 -17.01 9.54
CA SER A 41 16.02 -17.42 9.30
C SER A 41 15.72 -17.45 7.80
N ALA A 42 15.36 -18.63 7.27
CA ALA A 42 14.95 -18.78 5.87
C ALA A 42 13.76 -17.85 5.59
N ALA A 43 13.98 -16.87 4.73
CA ALA A 43 12.96 -15.96 4.24
C ALA A 43 12.01 -16.72 3.31
N ASP A 44 10.70 -16.55 3.49
CA ASP A 44 9.72 -17.06 2.52
C ASP A 44 9.63 -16.08 1.34
N GLN A 45 10.70 -16.05 0.55
CA GLN A 45 10.94 -15.01 -0.46
C GLN A 45 9.89 -15.03 -1.55
N SER A 46 9.30 -16.20 -1.86
CA SER A 46 8.34 -16.36 -2.95
C SER A 46 7.07 -15.51 -2.76
N ALA A 47 6.57 -15.41 -1.53
CA ALA A 47 5.34 -14.68 -1.22
C ALA A 47 5.50 -13.15 -1.14
N ILE A 48 6.75 -12.66 -1.19
CA ILE A 48 7.08 -11.24 -1.01
C ILE A 48 7.96 -10.69 -2.13
N GLN A 49 8.16 -11.43 -3.24
CA GLN A 49 9.07 -11.02 -4.31
C GLN A 49 8.71 -9.66 -4.91
N ASP A 50 7.42 -9.32 -4.97
CA ASP A 50 6.91 -8.06 -5.48
C ASP A 50 7.31 -6.85 -4.60
N ILE A 51 7.51 -7.05 -3.30
CA ILE A 51 7.90 -5.99 -2.35
C ILE A 51 9.34 -6.09 -1.86
N LEU A 52 10.00 -7.23 -2.09
CA LEU A 52 11.34 -7.49 -1.58
C LEU A 52 12.38 -6.44 -1.99
N PRO A 53 12.42 -5.96 -3.25
CA PRO A 53 13.36 -4.89 -3.64
C PRO A 53 13.14 -3.60 -2.85
N GLN A 54 11.89 -3.21 -2.61
CA GLN A 54 11.55 -2.02 -1.83
C GLN A 54 11.90 -2.20 -0.35
N LEU A 55 11.66 -3.39 0.21
CA LEU A 55 12.04 -3.72 1.58
C LEU A 55 13.56 -3.61 1.76
N GLN A 56 14.35 -4.20 0.86
CA GLN A 56 15.82 -4.16 0.91
C GLN A 56 16.39 -2.75 0.69
N ALA A 57 15.73 -1.92 -0.13
CA ALA A 57 16.13 -0.53 -0.34
C ALA A 57 15.82 0.37 0.86
N THR A 58 14.72 0.10 1.57
CA THR A 58 14.23 0.98 2.65
C THR A 58 14.71 0.52 4.03
N LEU A 59 14.84 -0.78 4.25
CA LEU A 59 15.12 -1.41 5.53
C LEU A 59 16.33 -2.33 5.40
N LYS A 60 17.26 -2.25 6.36
CA LYS A 60 18.56 -2.95 6.31
C LYS A 60 18.55 -4.27 7.08
N PHE A 61 17.50 -5.08 6.94
CA PHE A 61 17.43 -6.42 7.55
C PHE A 61 17.94 -7.50 6.59
N LYS A 62 18.46 -8.59 7.16
CA LYS A 62 18.99 -9.72 6.38
C LYS A 62 17.91 -10.67 5.88
N SER A 63 16.86 -10.89 6.67
CA SER A 63 15.77 -11.79 6.35
C SER A 63 14.41 -11.13 6.57
N TYR A 64 13.46 -11.51 5.72
CA TYR A 64 12.06 -11.10 5.76
C TYR A 64 11.19 -12.34 5.63
N ARG A 65 10.19 -12.50 6.50
CA ARG A 65 9.26 -13.63 6.45
C ARG A 65 7.84 -13.12 6.56
N LEU A 66 6.97 -13.61 5.68
CA LEU A 66 5.55 -13.32 5.75
C LEU A 66 4.93 -14.08 6.94
N LEU A 67 4.23 -13.37 7.82
CA LEU A 67 3.49 -13.93 8.94
C LEU A 67 2.00 -14.08 8.63
N ALA A 68 1.42 -13.08 7.97
CA ALA A 68 -0.01 -13.09 7.65
C ALA A 68 -0.32 -12.24 6.42
N THR A 69 -1.38 -12.62 5.71
CA THR A 69 -2.01 -11.82 4.66
C THR A 69 -3.50 -11.69 4.98
N LYS A 70 -4.03 -10.48 4.96
CA LYS A 70 -5.44 -10.19 5.24
C LYS A 70 -6.00 -9.21 4.22
N PRO A 71 -7.22 -9.43 3.73
CA PRO A 71 -7.94 -8.40 2.99
C PRO A 71 -8.38 -7.29 3.96
N LEU A 72 -8.48 -6.07 3.45
CA LEU A 72 -8.99 -4.90 4.14
C LEU A 72 -9.85 -4.12 3.15
N THR A 73 -11.14 -4.00 3.46
CA THR A 73 -12.01 -3.07 2.74
C THR A 73 -11.66 -1.65 3.18
N LEU A 74 -11.38 -0.76 2.23
CA LEU A 74 -11.03 0.63 2.50
C LEU A 74 -12.30 1.43 2.83
N GLN A 75 -12.74 1.34 4.09
CA GLN A 75 -13.85 2.08 4.64
C GLN A 75 -13.49 2.53 6.06
N VAL A 76 -13.95 3.71 6.47
CA VAL A 76 -13.69 4.19 7.84
C VAL A 76 -14.29 3.23 8.86
N GLY A 77 -13.50 2.84 9.86
CA GLY A 77 -13.86 1.83 10.85
C GLY A 77 -13.55 0.39 10.44
N ALA A 78 -13.18 0.13 9.19
CA ALA A 78 -12.73 -1.19 8.76
C ALA A 78 -11.44 -1.58 9.47
N LYS A 79 -11.30 -2.88 9.73
CA LYS A 79 -10.21 -3.42 10.54
C LYS A 79 -9.71 -4.74 9.96
N ALA A 80 -8.39 -4.90 9.93
CA ALA A 80 -7.73 -6.17 9.65
C ALA A 80 -7.01 -6.66 10.92
N ASP A 81 -7.42 -7.83 11.42
CA ASP A 81 -6.73 -8.55 12.49
C ASP A 81 -5.60 -9.38 11.87
N LEU A 82 -4.36 -9.01 12.23
CA LEU A 82 -3.14 -9.58 11.67
C LEU A 82 -2.54 -10.67 12.57
N GLY A 83 -3.20 -11.03 13.67
CA GLY A 83 -2.69 -11.95 14.67
C GLY A 83 -1.78 -11.28 15.70
N SER A 84 -1.37 -12.03 16.72
CA SER A 84 -0.51 -11.53 17.82
C SER A 84 -1.00 -10.22 18.47
N LYS A 85 -2.33 -10.05 18.50
CA LYS A 85 -3.05 -8.85 18.97
C LYS A 85 -2.69 -7.56 18.21
N LEU A 86 -2.09 -7.68 17.02
CA LEU A 86 -1.80 -6.57 16.11
C LEU A 86 -2.99 -6.35 15.18
N ASN A 87 -3.41 -5.10 15.06
CA ASN A 87 -4.53 -4.70 14.22
C ASN A 87 -4.17 -3.47 13.41
N LEU A 88 -4.67 -3.43 12.18
CA LEU A 88 -4.69 -2.22 11.36
C LEU A 88 -6.14 -1.80 11.17
N SER A 89 -6.46 -0.54 11.47
CA SER A 89 -7.78 0.05 11.26
C SER A 89 -7.69 1.26 10.34
N VAL A 90 -8.75 1.48 9.57
CA VAL A 90 -8.89 2.69 8.74
C VAL A 90 -9.64 3.74 9.55
N THR A 91 -9.03 4.90 9.75
CA THR A 91 -9.59 6.00 10.57
C THR A 91 -10.01 7.20 9.75
N GLY A 92 -9.62 7.27 8.47
CA GLY A 92 -10.04 8.32 7.54
C GLY A 92 -9.73 7.97 6.08
N ILE A 93 -10.49 8.53 5.15
CA ILE A 93 -10.26 8.39 3.71
C ILE A 93 -10.51 9.75 3.06
N GLU A 94 -9.56 10.19 2.24
CA GLU A 94 -9.61 11.46 1.50
C GLU A 94 -9.08 11.25 0.08
N GLY A 95 -9.97 11.01 -0.88
CA GLY A 95 -9.60 10.72 -2.26
C GLY A 95 -8.84 9.39 -2.38
N GLU A 96 -7.52 9.47 -2.63
CA GLU A 96 -6.61 8.32 -2.70
C GLU A 96 -5.78 8.11 -1.42
N SER A 97 -5.91 9.03 -0.47
CA SER A 97 -5.23 8.94 0.80
C SER A 97 -6.09 8.20 1.83
N VAL A 98 -5.47 7.30 2.60
CA VAL A 98 -6.10 6.54 3.67
C VAL A 98 -5.34 6.75 4.96
N THR A 99 -6.01 7.28 5.98
CA THR A 99 -5.45 7.34 7.33
C THR A 99 -5.68 5.99 8.00
N VAL A 100 -4.59 5.36 8.44
CA VAL A 100 -4.63 4.09 9.16
C VAL A 100 -4.05 4.25 10.56
N GLU A 101 -4.56 3.43 11.47
CA GLU A 101 -4.01 3.25 12.80
C GLU A 101 -3.55 1.81 12.96
N VAL A 102 -2.34 1.63 13.46
CA VAL A 102 -1.81 0.33 13.87
C VAL A 102 -1.83 0.27 15.39
N SER A 103 -2.43 -0.78 15.94
CA SER A 103 -2.50 -1.02 17.39
C SER A 103 -2.05 -2.43 17.73
N GLN A 104 -1.45 -2.59 18.91
CA GLN A 104 -1.06 -3.88 19.47
C GLN A 104 -1.51 -3.94 20.92
N ASN A 105 -2.15 -5.04 21.34
CA ASN A 105 -2.73 -5.17 22.69
C ASN A 105 -3.65 -3.98 23.06
N ASN A 106 -4.44 -3.49 22.10
CA ASN A 106 -5.30 -2.28 22.22
C ASN A 106 -4.55 -0.96 22.50
N GLN A 107 -3.22 -0.96 22.45
CA GLN A 107 -2.42 0.26 22.50
C GLN A 107 -2.11 0.73 21.08
N ARG A 108 -2.38 2.01 20.80
CA ARG A 108 -2.00 2.62 19.52
C ARG A 108 -0.48 2.71 19.41
N LEU A 109 0.07 2.12 18.35
CA LEU A 109 1.50 2.15 18.04
C LEU A 109 1.83 3.23 17.01
N LEU A 110 0.98 3.38 15.99
CA LEU A 110 1.19 4.31 14.89
C LEU A 110 -0.15 4.79 14.37
N GLN A 111 -0.21 6.06 13.97
CA GLN A 111 -1.28 6.58 13.13
C GLN A 111 -0.63 7.36 11.99
N THR A 112 -0.97 7.03 10.76
CA THR A 112 -0.31 7.60 9.58
C THR A 112 -1.25 7.66 8.38
N LYS A 113 -0.94 8.52 7.42
CA LYS A 113 -1.67 8.69 6.16
C LYS A 113 -0.89 8.00 5.03
N LEU A 114 -1.55 7.07 4.35
CA LEU A 114 -1.01 6.32 3.22
C LEU A 114 -1.59 6.89 1.94
N GLN A 115 -0.76 7.04 0.90
CA GLN A 115 -1.26 7.23 -0.46
C GLN A 115 -1.35 5.86 -1.12
N LEU A 116 -2.55 5.36 -1.39
CA LEU A 116 -2.73 4.06 -2.01
C LEU A 116 -2.94 4.21 -3.51
N VAL A 117 -1.98 3.69 -4.28
CA VAL A 117 -2.02 3.68 -5.75
C VAL A 117 -1.99 2.23 -6.22
N PRO A 118 -2.82 1.83 -7.22
CA PRO A 118 -2.80 0.49 -7.77
C PRO A 118 -1.38 0.05 -8.19
N GLY A 119 -0.98 -1.15 -7.78
CA GLY A 119 0.34 -1.71 -8.10
C GLY A 119 1.52 -1.09 -7.34
N LYS A 120 1.30 -0.13 -6.44
CA LYS A 120 2.35 0.48 -5.61
C LYS A 120 2.11 0.19 -4.12
N PRO A 121 2.77 -0.84 -3.57
CA PRO A 121 2.65 -1.18 -2.16
C PRO A 121 3.28 -0.10 -1.27
N VAL A 122 2.60 0.23 -0.17
CA VAL A 122 3.11 1.11 0.88
C VAL A 122 3.64 0.26 2.03
N ILE A 123 4.87 0.52 2.44
CA ILE A 123 5.55 -0.20 3.53
C ILE A 123 5.53 0.65 4.79
N LEU A 124 5.04 0.08 5.88
CA LEU A 124 5.08 0.62 7.23
C LEU A 124 6.00 -0.27 8.07
N GLY A 125 7.20 0.20 8.36
CA GLY A 125 8.19 -0.53 9.16
C GLY A 125 8.34 0.02 10.57
N GLY A 126 9.15 -0.68 11.38
CA GLY A 126 9.58 -0.21 12.70
C GLY A 126 8.61 -0.53 13.84
N ILE A 127 7.66 -1.46 13.62
CA ILE A 127 6.77 -1.93 14.69
C ILE A 127 7.55 -2.93 15.56
N PRO A 128 7.65 -2.74 16.88
CA PRO A 128 8.32 -3.68 17.76
C PRO A 128 7.66 -5.08 17.69
N GLY A 129 8.45 -6.10 17.38
CA GLY A 129 8.06 -7.50 17.46
C GLY A 129 8.61 -8.18 18.73
N GLU A 130 8.28 -9.46 18.89
CA GLU A 130 8.87 -10.29 19.95
C GLU A 130 10.35 -10.60 19.62
N ASN A 131 11.15 -10.91 20.64
CA ASN A 131 12.55 -11.36 20.50
C ASN A 131 13.47 -10.43 19.67
N SER A 132 13.28 -9.11 19.78
CA SER A 132 14.01 -8.08 19.02
C SER A 132 13.75 -8.10 17.50
N ALA A 133 12.76 -8.84 17.03
CA ALA A 133 12.34 -8.80 15.64
C ALA A 133 11.60 -7.49 15.34
N THR A 134 11.66 -7.05 14.08
CA THR A 134 10.90 -5.88 13.62
C THR A 134 9.74 -6.34 12.76
N LEU A 135 8.53 -5.92 13.12
CA LEU A 135 7.34 -6.14 12.31
C LEU A 135 7.22 -5.04 11.24
N ILE A 136 6.75 -5.46 10.07
CA ILE A 136 6.55 -4.61 8.91
C ILE A 136 5.16 -4.92 8.34
N LEU A 137 4.42 -3.88 7.98
CA LEU A 137 3.18 -4.00 7.23
C LEU A 137 3.40 -3.53 5.80
N ALA A 138 2.95 -4.31 4.84
CA ALA A 138 2.84 -3.89 3.45
C ALA A 138 1.36 -3.81 3.07
N VAL A 139 0.91 -2.63 2.66
CA VAL A 139 -0.47 -2.37 2.24
C VAL A 139 -0.49 -2.12 0.74
N SER A 140 -1.26 -2.91 0.00
CA SER A 140 -1.33 -2.84 -1.46
C SER A 140 -2.79 -2.72 -1.87
N LEU A 141 -3.12 -1.76 -2.75
CA LEU A 141 -4.46 -1.68 -3.32
C LEU A 141 -4.64 -2.80 -4.36
N GLU A 142 -5.77 -3.50 -4.33
CA GLU A 142 -6.15 -4.52 -5.34
C GLU A 142 -6.97 -3.94 -6.49
#